data_AF-A0A843KR73-F1
#
_entry.id   AF-A0A843KR73-F1
#
_cell.length_a   1.000
_cell.length_b   1.000
_cell.length_c   1.000
_cell.angle_alpha   90.00
_cell.angle_beta   90.00
_cell.angle_gamma   90.00
#
_symmetry.space_group_name_H-M   'P 1'
#
loop_
_entity.id
_entity.type
_entity.pdbx_description
1 polymer ?
#
loop_
_entity_poly.entity_id
_entity_poly.type
_entity_poly.pdbx_seq_one_letter_code
_entity_poly.pdbx_strand_id
1 'polypeptide(L)'
;MLIHKAPVGFFLFRRDGGAEWVETAKVSPPNGKNNDQYGFCIAMSGNTVVVGARRTDQNSIMKDTGAAFVYTIKDGFPVLVTKLTASDAEASDEFGQSVAF
;
A
#
# COMPACT_ATOMS: atom_id res chain seq x y z
N MET A 1 8.99 8.21 -27.44
CA MET A 1 8.37 8.98 -26.34
C MET A 1 8.07 8.00 -25.21
N LEU A 2 8.98 7.86 -24.25
CA LEU A 2 8.80 6.99 -23.09
C LEU A 2 7.78 7.62 -22.15
N ILE A 3 6.55 7.09 -22.14
CA ILE A 3 5.55 7.47 -21.15
C ILE A 3 5.99 6.82 -19.84
N HIS A 4 6.58 7.60 -18.92
CA HIS A 4 6.75 7.18 -17.55
C HIS A 4 5.36 6.98 -16.94
N LYS A 5 4.86 5.73 -16.92
CA LYS A 5 3.82 5.35 -15.96
C LYS A 5 4.41 5.65 -14.59
N ALA A 6 3.88 6.65 -13.89
CA ALA A 6 4.19 6.82 -12.48
C ALA A 6 3.92 5.46 -11.79
N PRO A 7 4.90 4.85 -11.12
CA PRO A 7 4.66 3.61 -10.40
C PRO A 7 3.79 3.95 -9.20
N VAL A 8 2.54 3.49 -9.23
CA VAL A 8 1.71 3.34 -8.01
C VAL A 8 2.53 2.56 -7.00
N GLY A 9 2.59 3.02 -5.75
CA GLY A 9 3.46 2.41 -4.75
C GLY A 9 3.68 3.29 -3.54
N PHE A 10 4.46 2.79 -2.59
CA PHE A 10 5.00 3.57 -1.48
C PHE A 10 6.52 3.52 -1.48
N PHE A 11 7.12 4.49 -0.81
CA PHE A 11 8.56 4.60 -0.61
C PHE A 11 8.87 4.49 0.88
N LEU A 12 9.96 3.82 1.22
CA LEU A 12 10.48 3.77 2.58
C LEU A 12 11.73 4.64 2.65
N PHE A 13 11.70 5.67 3.50
CA PHE A 13 12.85 6.50 3.79
C PHE A 13 13.36 6.22 5.21
N ARG A 14 14.68 6.14 5.37
CA ARG A 14 15.34 6.01 6.66
C ARG A 14 16.30 7.16 6.89
N ARG A 15 16.43 7.58 8.15
CA ARG A 15 17.35 8.62 8.58
C ARG A 15 18.18 8.11 9.76
N ASP A 16 19.47 7.89 9.51
CA ASP A 16 20.41 7.33 10.48
C ASP A 16 21.13 8.45 11.25
N GLY A 17 20.36 9.32 11.93
CA GLY A 17 20.89 10.38 12.81
C GLY A 17 21.52 11.61 12.12
N GLY A 18 21.76 11.57 10.81
CA GLY A 18 22.21 12.72 10.00
C GLY A 18 21.09 13.72 9.66
N ALA A 19 21.33 14.66 8.74
CA ALA A 19 20.32 15.60 8.23
C ALA A 19 19.42 15.00 7.12
N GLU A 20 19.97 14.04 6.39
CA GLU A 20 19.40 13.55 5.13
C GLU A 20 18.47 12.34 5.33
N TRP A 21 17.41 12.30 4.54
CA TRP A 21 16.58 11.11 4.36
C TRP A 21 17.09 10.29 3.19
N VAL A 22 17.29 8.99 3.40
CA VAL A 22 17.74 8.06 2.36
C VAL A 22 16.58 7.16 1.96
N GLU A 23 16.25 7.12 0.67
CA GLU A 23 15.33 6.13 0.13
C GLU A 23 15.94 4.73 0.27
N THR A 24 15.27 3.86 1.00
CA THR A 24 15.72 2.48 1.27
C THR A 24 14.93 1.45 0.47
N ALA A 25 13.70 1.76 0.08
CA ALA A 25 12.89 0.90 -0.76
C ALA A 25 11.81 1.68 -1.51
N LYS A 26 11.41 1.10 -2.64
CA LYS A 26 10.23 1.47 -3.42
C LYS A 26 9.41 0.22 -3.68
N VAL A 27 8.14 0.24 -3.29
CA VAL A 27 7.28 -0.95 -3.33
C VAL A 27 6.03 -0.64 -4.15
N SER A 28 5.86 -1.40 -5.23
CA SER A 28 4.67 -1.38 -6.06
C SER A 28 3.59 -2.32 -5.51
N PRO A 29 2.30 -2.06 -5.76
CA PRO A 29 1.22 -2.98 -5.38
C PRO A 29 1.39 -4.35 -6.05
N PRO A 30 1.06 -5.44 -5.35
CA PRO A 30 0.87 -6.74 -5.99
C PRO A 30 -0.21 -6.62 -7.06
N ASN A 31 0.12 -6.99 -8.31
CA ASN A 31 -0.77 -6.95 -9.48
C ASN A 31 -1.10 -5.55 -10.07
N GLY A 32 -0.37 -4.50 -9.68
CA GLY A 32 -0.09 -3.33 -10.54
C GLY A 32 -1.26 -2.53 -11.12
N LYS A 33 -2.46 -2.56 -10.51
CA LYS A 33 -3.60 -1.78 -11.00
C LYS A 33 -3.51 -0.32 -10.57
N ASN A 34 -3.34 0.57 -11.55
CA ASN A 34 -3.15 2.01 -11.33
C ASN A 34 -4.34 2.74 -10.68
N ASN A 35 -5.55 2.19 -10.78
CA ASN A 35 -6.77 2.85 -10.29
C ASN A 35 -7.16 2.46 -8.86
N ASP A 36 -6.49 1.45 -8.29
CA ASP A 36 -6.83 0.91 -6.96
C ASP A 36 -6.45 1.85 -5.81
N GLN A 37 -5.81 2.98 -6.12
CA GLN A 37 -5.33 3.97 -5.16
C GLN A 37 -4.49 3.35 -4.04
N TYR A 38 -3.67 2.37 -4.41
CA TYR A 38 -2.68 1.79 -3.52
C TYR A 38 -1.72 2.88 -3.00
N GLY A 39 -1.52 2.91 -1.68
CA GLY A 39 -0.74 3.96 -1.02
C GLY A 39 -1.55 5.21 -0.70
N PHE A 40 -2.88 5.17 -0.81
CA PHE A 40 -3.73 6.32 -0.47
C PHE A 40 -3.60 6.71 1.01
N CYS A 41 -3.48 5.72 1.90
CA CYS A 41 -3.13 5.93 3.30
C CYS A 41 -2.09 4.89 3.73
N ILE A 42 -1.22 5.31 4.65
CA ILE A 42 -0.14 4.48 5.17
C ILE A 42 -0.02 4.73 6.67
N ALA A 43 0.06 3.67 7.46
CA ALA A 43 0.43 3.73 8.87
C ALA A 43 1.62 2.80 9.11
N MET A 44 2.47 3.18 10.06
CA MET A 44 3.64 2.39 10.43
C MET A 44 3.80 2.38 11.95
N SER A 45 4.07 1.21 12.52
CA SER A 45 4.43 1.03 13.92
C SER A 45 5.51 -0.05 14.03
N GLY A 46 6.66 0.30 14.62
CA GLY A 46 7.84 -0.55 14.61
C GLY A 46 8.22 -0.99 13.20
N ASN A 47 8.29 -2.30 12.97
CA ASN A 47 8.60 -2.88 11.65
C ASN A 47 7.36 -3.20 10.82
N THR A 48 6.15 -2.86 11.29
CA THR A 48 4.91 -3.15 10.55
C THR A 48 4.45 -1.92 9.80
N VAL A 49 4.17 -2.08 8.51
CA VAL A 49 3.59 -1.05 7.64
C VAL A 49 2.25 -1.55 7.12
N VAL A 50 1.21 -0.73 7.23
CA VAL A 50 -0.11 -1.01 6.64
C VAL A 50 -0.35 0.01 5.54
N VAL A 51 -0.68 -0.47 4.34
CA VAL A 51 -0.89 0.35 3.15
C VAL A 51 -2.31 0.15 2.65
N GLY A 52 -3.10 1.22 2.64
CA GLY A 52 -4.47 1.22 2.11
C GLY A 52 -4.53 1.31 0.58
N ALA A 53 -5.50 0.62 0.00
CA ALA A 53 -5.83 0.64 -1.42
C ALA A 53 -7.36 0.66 -1.59
N ARG A 54 -7.95 1.81 -1.28
CA ARG A 54 -9.40 1.94 -1.10
C ARG A 54 -10.23 1.63 -2.35
N ARG A 55 -9.62 1.70 -3.54
CA ARG A 55 -10.29 1.41 -4.82
C ARG A 55 -9.92 0.03 -5.39
N THR A 56 -9.39 -0.86 -4.57
CA THR A 56 -9.19 -2.24 -5.00
C THR A 56 -10.53 -2.91 -5.26
N ASP A 57 -10.71 -3.36 -6.49
CA ASP A 57 -11.81 -4.22 -6.90
C ASP A 57 -11.57 -5.67 -6.44
N GLN A 58 -12.58 -6.29 -5.85
CA GLN A 58 -12.55 -7.73 -5.58
C GLN A 58 -12.77 -8.54 -6.87
N ASN A 59 -13.69 -8.08 -7.73
CA ASN A 59 -13.93 -8.66 -9.07
C ASN A 59 -14.60 -7.62 -9.99
N SER A 60 -15.06 -8.04 -11.18
CA SER A 60 -15.67 -7.12 -12.16
C SER A 60 -17.00 -6.49 -11.73
N ILE A 61 -17.68 -7.08 -10.73
CA ILE A 61 -18.97 -6.64 -10.21
C ILE A 61 -18.76 -5.85 -8.91
N MET A 62 -17.96 -6.39 -7.99
CA MET A 62 -17.66 -5.82 -6.68
C MET A 62 -16.50 -4.83 -6.80
N LYS A 63 -16.82 -3.62 -7.25
CA LYS A 63 -15.86 -2.53 -7.47
C LYS A 63 -15.63 -1.71 -6.23
N ASP A 64 -14.42 -1.16 -6.10
CA ASP A 64 -14.04 -0.25 -5.00
C ASP A 64 -14.36 -0.82 -3.60
N THR A 65 -14.34 -2.15 -3.45
CA THR A 65 -14.50 -2.84 -2.15
C THR A 65 -13.36 -2.49 -1.18
N GLY A 66 -12.21 -2.12 -1.73
CA GLY A 66 -11.03 -1.74 -0.99
C GLY A 66 -10.18 -2.92 -0.50
N ALA A 67 -8.98 -2.59 -0.05
CA ALA A 67 -8.02 -3.53 0.52
C ALA A 67 -7.02 -2.79 1.43
N ALA A 68 -6.40 -3.54 2.35
CA ALA A 68 -5.21 -3.09 3.07
C ALA A 68 -4.10 -4.14 2.92
N PHE A 69 -2.86 -3.69 2.78
CA PHE A 69 -1.70 -4.56 2.59
C PHE A 69 -0.77 -4.39 3.79
N VAL A 70 -0.47 -5.50 4.47
CA VAL A 70 0.39 -5.51 5.65
C VAL A 70 1.78 -5.97 5.22
N TYR A 71 2.79 -5.16 5.53
CA TYR A 71 4.19 -5.44 5.30
C TYR A 71 4.94 -5.51 6.63
N THR A 72 5.99 -6.33 6.67
CA THR A 72 7.01 -6.29 7.72
C THR A 72 8.34 -5.86 7.12
N ILE A 73 9.04 -4.94 7.76
CA ILE A 73 10.41 -4.56 7.39
C ILE A 73 11.37 -5.65 7.88
N LYS A 74 12.04 -6.31 6.93
CA LYS A 74 13.09 -7.30 7.19
C LYS A 74 14.35 -6.87 6.46
N ASP A 75 15.46 -6.76 7.20
CA ASP A 75 16.76 -6.32 6.67
C ASP A 75 16.70 -5.00 5.88
N GLY A 76 15.83 -4.07 6.29
CA GLY A 76 15.63 -2.77 5.65
C GLY A 76 14.64 -2.77 4.48
N PHE A 77 14.07 -3.92 4.12
CA PHE A 77 13.15 -4.05 2.99
C PHE A 77 11.73 -4.42 3.44
N PRO A 78 10.68 -3.79 2.88
CA PRO A 78 9.30 -4.22 3.13
C PRO A 78 9.01 -5.57 2.47
N VAL A 79 8.55 -6.53 3.27
CA VAL A 79 8.10 -7.85 2.82
C VAL A 79 6.61 -7.94 3.04
N LEU A 80 5.84 -8.20 1.97
CA LEU A 80 4.39 -8.37 2.07
C LEU A 80 4.09 -9.60 2.94
N VAL A 81 3.30 -9.38 3.99
CA VAL A 81 2.80 -10.43 4.89
C VAL A 81 1.45 -10.92 4.40
N THR A 82 0.52 -10.00 4.16
CA THR A 82 -0.83 -10.35 3.73
C THR A 82 -1.57 -9.18 3.07
N LYS A 83 -2.58 -9.51 2.28
CA LYS A 83 -3.63 -8.60 1.83
C LYS A 83 -4.88 -8.88 2.67
N LEU A 84 -5.46 -7.82 3.21
CA LEU A 84 -6.73 -7.83 3.94
C LEU A 84 -7.83 -7.24 3.05
N THR A 85 -8.99 -7.88 3.09
CA THR A 85 -10.25 -7.42 2.52
C THR A 85 -11.33 -7.55 3.58
N ALA A 86 -12.39 -6.74 3.52
CA ALA A 86 -13.54 -6.94 4.39
C ALA A 86 -14.21 -8.30 4.09
N SER A 87 -14.65 -9.03 5.12
CA SER A 87 -15.33 -10.32 4.96
C SER A 87 -16.74 -10.19 4.39
N ASP A 88 -17.34 -9.03 4.59
CA ASP A 88 -18.67 -8.57 4.21
C ASP A 88 -18.58 -7.46 3.15
N ALA A 89 -17.49 -7.44 2.37
CA ALA A 89 -17.22 -6.39 1.40
C ALA A 89 -18.37 -6.22 0.39
N GLU A 90 -18.91 -5.02 0.33
CA GLU A 90 -19.85 -4.54 -0.68
C GLU A 90 -19.19 -3.55 -1.64
N ALA A 91 -19.81 -3.35 -2.80
CA ALA A 91 -19.31 -2.39 -3.77
C ALA A 91 -19.25 -0.98 -3.14
N SER A 92 -18.12 -0.30 -3.32
CA SER A 92 -17.84 1.03 -2.76
C SER A 92 -17.70 1.13 -1.24
N ASP A 93 -17.47 0.01 -0.53
CA ASP A 93 -17.14 0.04 0.90
C ASP A 93 -15.80 0.72 1.20
N GLU A 94 -14.90 0.80 0.22
CA GLU A 94 -13.62 1.50 0.32
C GLU A 94 -12.75 1.03 1.53
N PHE A 95 -12.77 -0.26 1.89
CA PHE A 95 -11.94 -0.80 2.96
C PHE A 95 -10.46 -0.40 2.78
N GLY A 96 -9.81 0.03 3.87
CA GLY A 96 -8.46 0.59 3.80
C GLY A 96 -8.39 2.02 3.28
N GLN A 97 -9.50 2.78 3.26
CA GLN A 97 -9.47 4.24 3.05
C GLN A 97 -8.70 4.97 4.16
N SER A 98 -8.75 4.46 5.39
CA SER A 98 -7.99 4.96 6.54
C SER A 98 -7.37 3.79 7.30
N VAL A 99 -6.13 3.97 7.76
CA VAL A 99 -5.41 2.99 8.58
C VAL A 99 -4.64 3.73 9.68
N ALA A 100 -4.57 3.15 10.88
CA ALA A 100 -3.88 3.70 12.04
C ALA A 100 -3.41 2.57 12.97
N PHE A 101 -2.55 2.91 13.92
CA PHE A 101 -2.12 2.06 15.04
C PHE A 101 -2.54 2.67 16.36
#